data_AF-A0A9C9PMN2-F1
#
_entry.id   AF-A0A9C9PMN2-F1
#
_cell.length_a   1.000
_cell.length_b   1.000
_cell.length_c   1.000
_cell.angle_alpha   90.00
_cell.angle_beta   90.00
_cell.angle_gamma   90.00
#
_symmetry.space_group_name_H-M   'P 1'
#
loop_
_entity.id
_entity.type
_entity.pdbx_description
1 polymer ?
#
loop_
_entity_poly.entity_id
_entity_poly.type
_entity_poly.pdbx_seq_one_letter_code
_entity_poly.pdbx_strand_id
1 'polypeptide(L)' 'METLKQSALTAISQLPDTANINDIVVVLHQMKTEKKVQNQTATDTQAVSCLALMKDYIGCVKDAPKDLSTNKTYFEGFGS' A
#
# COMPACT_ATOMS: atom_id res chain seq x y z
N MET A 1 -17.59 -20.26 -15.61
CA MET A 1 -17.32 -19.03 -14.83
C MET A 1 -16.46 -19.44 -13.66
N GLU A 2 -15.19 -19.05 -13.62
CA GLU A 2 -14.38 -19.34 -12.43
C GLU A 2 -14.87 -18.51 -11.25
N THR A 3 -15.10 -19.17 -10.12
CA THR A 3 -15.50 -18.49 -8.88
C THR A 3 -14.26 -18.03 -8.13
N LEU A 4 -14.39 -17.00 -7.28
CA LEU A 4 -13.29 -16.57 -6.41
C LEU A 4 -12.75 -17.72 -5.56
N LYS A 5 -13.65 -18.61 -5.10
CA LYS A 5 -13.29 -19.82 -4.37
C LYS A 5 -12.40 -20.76 -5.20
N GLN A 6 -12.78 -21.01 -6.46
CA GLN A 6 -12.00 -21.89 -7.33
C GLN A 6 -10.61 -21.32 -7.62
N SER A 7 -10.54 -20.02 -7.89
CA SER A 7 -9.28 -19.32 -8.15
C SER A 7 -8.35 -19.34 -6.93
N ALA A 8 -8.90 -19.15 -5.72
CA ALA A 8 -8.13 -19.24 -4.48
C ALA A 8 -7.60 -20.65 -4.23
N LEU A 9 -8.42 -21.68 -4.47
CA LEU A 9 -7.99 -23.08 -4.34
C LEU A 9 -6.87 -23.41 -5.32
N THR A 10 -6.98 -22.98 -6.57
CA THR A 10 -5.93 -23.19 -7.58
C THR A 10 -4.61 -22.53 -7.15
N ALA A 11 -4.66 -21.28 -6.66
CA ALA A 11 -3.46 -20.55 -6.24
C ALA A 11 -2.80 -21.17 -5.00
N ILE A 12 -3.59 -21.60 -4.01
CA ILE A 12 -3.07 -22.31 -2.82
C ILE A 12 -2.48 -23.66 -3.21
N SER A 13 -3.07 -24.37 -4.17
CA SER A 13 -2.59 -25.69 -4.61
C SER A 13 -1.26 -25.64 -5.36
N GLN A 14 -0.81 -24.46 -5.80
CA GLN A 14 0.49 -24.26 -6.43
C GLN A 14 1.61 -23.98 -5.42
N LEU A 15 1.28 -23.82 -4.14
CA LEU A 15 2.29 -23.61 -3.09
C LEU A 15 3.03 -24.92 -2.78
N PRO A 16 4.32 -24.84 -2.38
CA PRO A 16 5.07 -26.01 -1.96
C PRO A 16 4.49 -26.59 -0.66
N ASP A 17 4.66 -27.90 -0.44
CA ASP A 17 4.17 -28.59 0.77
C ASP A 17 4.79 -28.07 2.07
N THR A 18 5.91 -27.34 1.97
CA THR A 18 6.57 -26.67 3.10
C THR A 18 5.99 -25.29 3.40
N ALA A 19 5.04 -24.80 2.61
CA ALA A 19 4.42 -23.50 2.80
C ALA A 19 3.66 -23.46 4.13
N ASN A 20 3.86 -22.37 4.87
CA ASN A 20 3.16 -22.13 6.12
C ASN A 20 1.93 -21.23 5.90
N ILE A 21 1.15 -21.03 6.96
CA ILE A 21 -0.10 -20.27 6.86
C ILE A 21 0.12 -18.80 6.44
N ASN A 22 1.27 -18.21 6.73
CA ASN A 22 1.57 -16.84 6.32
C ASN A 22 1.78 -16.75 4.81
N ASP A 23 2.37 -17.77 4.18
CA ASP A 23 2.53 -17.82 2.72
C ASP A 23 1.18 -17.87 2.01
N ILE A 24 0.22 -18.62 2.57
CA ILE A 24 -1.16 -18.69 2.09
C ILE A 24 -1.85 -17.31 2.21
N VAL A 25 -1.66 -16.63 3.34
CA VAL A 25 -2.23 -15.29 3.57
C VAL A 25 -1.69 -14.29 2.54
N VAL A 26 -0.40 -14.34 2.24
CA VAL A 26 0.23 -13.46 1.22
C VAL A 26 -0.39 -13.69 -0.16
N VAL A 27 -0.53 -14.94 -0.59
CA VAL A 27 -1.15 -15.27 -1.89
C VAL A 27 -2.59 -14.76 -1.98
N LEU A 28 -3.39 -14.97 -0.94
CA LEU A 28 -4.79 -14.51 -0.92
C LEU A 28 -4.91 -12.98 -0.90
N HIS A 29 -4.00 -12.29 -0.22
CA HIS A 29 -3.92 -10.83 -0.24
C HIS A 29 -3.54 -10.29 -1.62
N GLN A 30 -2.62 -10.94 -2.33
CA GLN A 30 -2.23 -10.57 -3.68
C GLN A 30 -3.42 -10.66 -4.65
N MET A 31 -4.17 -11.77 -4.58
CA MET A 31 -5.39 -11.96 -5.40
C MET A 31 -6.47 -10.91 -5.14
N LYS A 32 -6.59 -10.42 -3.90
CA LYS A 32 -7.52 -9.33 -3.54
C LYS A 32 -7.07 -7.98 -4.13
N THR A 33 -5.77 -7.76 -4.22
CA THR A 33 -5.18 -6.51 -4.69
C THR A 33 -5.30 -6.38 -6.21
N GLU A 34 -5.03 -7.46 -6.95
CA GLU A 34 -5.15 -7.49 -8.42
C GLU A 34 -6.59 -7.25 -8.91
N LYS A 35 -7.60 -7.77 -8.18
CA LYS A 35 -9.01 -7.47 -8.48
C LYS A 35 -9.42 -6.02 -8.23
N LYS A 36 -8.70 -5.29 -7.38
CA LYS A 36 -9.02 -3.88 -7.08
C LYS A 36 -8.56 -2.95 -8.22
N VAL A 37 -7.53 -3.34 -8.97
CA VAL A 37 -6.97 -2.55 -10.08
C VAL A 37 -7.88 -2.57 -11.32
N GLN A 38 -8.63 -3.65 -11.55
CA GLN A 38 -9.53 -3.74 -12.73
C GLN A 38 -10.85 -2.97 -12.61
N ASN A 39 -11.25 -2.51 -11.42
CA ASN A 39 -12.46 -1.70 -11.23
C ASN A 39 -12.17 -0.19 -11.11
N GLN A 40 -10.99 0.26 -11.52
CA GLN A 40 -10.74 1.67 -11.77
C GLN A 40 -10.90 1.90 -13.27
N THR A 41 -12.13 2.24 -13.65
CA THR A 41 -12.46 2.83 -14.94
C THR A 41 -11.44 3.89 -15.33
N ALA A 42 -11.00 3.82 -16.57
CA ALA A 42 -10.20 4.82 -17.25
C ALA A 42 -10.75 6.23 -17.03
N THR A 43 -10.00 7.02 -16.27
CA THR A 43 -9.94 8.47 -16.43
C THR A 43 -8.47 8.79 -16.57
N ASP A 44 -8.13 9.49 -17.66
CA ASP A 44 -6.79 9.85 -18.12
C ASP A 44 -5.73 9.86 -17.02
N THR A 45 -4.69 9.05 -17.21
CA THR A 45 -3.51 8.98 -16.35
C THR A 45 -2.75 10.29 -16.43
N GLN A 46 -3.23 11.32 -15.73
CA GLN A 46 -2.43 12.49 -15.46
C GLN A 46 -1.22 12.02 -14.65
N ALA A 47 -0.01 12.25 -15.18
CA ALA A 47 1.22 11.87 -14.51
C ALA A 47 1.29 12.59 -13.14
N VAL A 48 0.91 11.88 -12.09
CA VAL A 48 0.99 12.38 -10.72
C VAL A 48 2.44 12.28 -10.27
N SER A 49 3.01 13.40 -9.84
CA SER A 49 4.35 13.39 -9.27
C SER A 49 4.35 12.60 -7.95
N CYS A 50 5.49 12.04 -7.58
CA CYS A 50 5.67 11.37 -6.28
C CYS A 50 5.25 12.28 -5.10
N LEU A 51 5.48 13.59 -5.25
CA LEU A 51 5.04 14.62 -4.30
C LEU A 51 3.51 14.71 -4.19
N ALA A 52 2.77 14.55 -5.29
CA ALA A 52 1.31 14.55 -5.27
C ALA A 52 0.74 13.33 -4.53
N LEU A 53 1.40 12.17 -4.61
CA LEU A 53 1.01 10.96 -3.87
C LEU A 53 1.22 11.09 -2.36
N MET A 54 2.22 11.87 -1.93
CA MET A 54 2.56 12.05 -0.53
C MET A 54 1.83 13.24 0.11
N LYS A 55 0.99 13.97 -0.63
CA LYS A 55 0.32 15.18 -0.15
C LYS A 55 -0.55 14.96 1.10
N ASP A 56 -1.13 13.77 1.24
CA ASP A 56 -1.94 13.41 2.42
C ASP A 56 -1.08 13.09 3.66
N TYR A 57 0.22 12.88 3.47
CA TYR A 57 1.19 12.54 4.50
C TYR A 57 2.18 13.68 4.81
N ILE A 58 2.40 14.60 3.87
CA ILE A 58 3.33 15.72 4.01
C ILE A 58 2.59 16.96 4.52
N GLY A 59 3.02 17.50 5.66
CA GLY A 59 2.68 18.86 6.10
C GLY A 59 1.49 19.01 7.05
N CYS A 60 0.71 17.96 7.32
CA CYS A 60 -0.46 18.05 8.20
C CYS A 60 -0.42 17.03 9.34
N VAL A 61 0.51 17.22 10.28
CA VAL A 61 0.40 16.56 11.58
C VAL A 61 -0.68 17.30 12.36
N LYS A 62 -1.85 16.69 12.55
CA LYS A 62 -3.02 17.31 13.22
C LYS A 62 -2.70 17.81 14.63
N ASP A 63 -1.77 17.12 15.30
CA ASP A 63 -1.31 17.42 16.65
C ASP A 63 0.13 17.98 16.68
N ALA A 64 0.56 18.63 15.60
CA ALA A 64 1.89 19.24 15.57
C ALA A 64 1.99 20.37 16.62
N PRO A 65 3.08 20.40 17.41
CA PRO A 65 3.46 21.58 18.17
C PRO A 65 3.47 22.83 17.29
N LYS A 66 2.89 23.92 17.80
CA LYS A 66 2.75 25.21 17.08
C LYS A 66 4.09 25.81 16.65
N ASP A 67 5.18 25.40 17.29
CA ASP A 67 6.54 25.87 17.10
C ASP A 67 7.38 25.00 16.14
N LEU A 68 6.78 24.05 15.42
CA LEU A 68 7.51 23.12 14.55
C LEU A 68 8.43 23.82 13.53
N SER A 69 8.04 24.99 13.03
CA SER A 69 8.82 25.78 12.06
C SER A 69 9.83 26.74 12.68
N THR A 70 9.75 26.99 13.99
CA THR A 70 10.56 28.00 14.68
C THR A 70 11.52 27.39 15.69
N ASN A 71 11.24 26.18 16.18
CA ASN A 71 12.06 25.47 17.12
C ASN A 71 13.09 24.61 16.37
N LYS A 72 14.33 25.12 16.34
CA LYS A 72 15.46 24.52 15.64
C LYS A 72 15.86 23.16 16.20
N THR A 73 15.52 22.87 17.47
CA THR A 73 15.83 21.60 18.12
C THR A 73 15.13 20.41 17.43
N TYR A 74 13.97 20.61 16.81
CA TYR A 74 13.28 19.53 16.09
C TYR A 74 14.03 19.03 14.84
N PHE A 75 14.97 19.81 14.31
CA PHE A 75 15.76 19.44 13.13
C PHE A 75 17.17 18.98 13.49
N GLU A 76 17.52 18.91 14.78
CA GLU A 76 18.81 18.36 15.21
C GLU A 76 18.86 16.85 14.91
N GLY A 77 19.85 16.44 14.10
CA GLY A 77 20.02 15.04 13.67
C GLY A 77 19.25 14.65 12.40
N PHE A 78 18.52 15.57 11.75
CA PHE A 78 17.93 15.31 10.44
C PHE A 78 18.95 15.59 9.33
N GLY A 79 19.31 14.56 8.55
CA GLY A 79 20.24 14.69 7.42
C GLY A 79 21.73 14.47 7.75
N SER A 80 22.03 13.88 8.91
CA SER A 80 23.37 13.36 9.27
C SER A 80 23.59 11.93 8.82
#